data_AF-A0A151SVW0-F1
#
_entry.id   AF-A0A151SVW0-F1
#
_cell.length_a   1.000
_cell.length_b   1.000
_cell.length_c   1.000
_cell.angle_alpha   90.00
_cell.angle_beta   90.00
_cell.angle_gamma   90.00
#
_symmetry.space_group_name_H-M   'P 1'
#
loop_
_entity.id
_entity.type
_entity.pdbx_description
1 polymer ?
#
loop_
_entity_poly.entity_id
_entity_poly.type
_entity_poly.pdbx_seq_one_letter_code
_entity_poly.pdbx_strand_id
1 'polypeptide(L)'
;TAAQARRGQDIQGIPWNRLGITRERYRKTRLEQYRNYEHIPGSGDKAGKDCKNTKKGCSFYDFRKSSKSIKSTILHFQLRNLVWATSKHDVYLLSQFSIMHYSSLTCKSSEVLNVSGHVAPSEKHPESLLEGFTHTQVTTLAVKEKLLVAGGFHYFRVNLFVRYFDNLLVFLGMFTFVIRIRYSCKFKLCS
;
A
#
# COMPACT_ATOMS: atom_id res chain seq x y z
N THR A 1 3.31 -19.42 -8.76
CA THR A 1 4.42 -20.04 -8.01
C THR A 1 5.69 -20.01 -8.84
N ALA A 2 6.87 -20.24 -8.25
CA ALA A 2 8.14 -20.28 -8.99
C ALA A 2 8.11 -21.23 -10.20
N ALA A 3 7.58 -22.44 -10.00
CA ALA A 3 7.45 -23.45 -11.05
C ALA A 3 6.56 -22.97 -12.21
N GLN A 4 5.48 -22.24 -11.93
CA GLN A 4 4.63 -21.65 -12.95
C GLN A 4 5.36 -20.57 -13.76
N ALA A 5 6.10 -19.69 -13.09
CA ALA A 5 6.88 -18.65 -13.75
C ALA A 5 7.97 -19.25 -14.65
N ARG A 6 8.65 -20.31 -14.19
CA ARG A 6 9.62 -21.06 -15.01
C ARG A 6 9.00 -21.74 -16.23
N ARG A 7 7.72 -22.10 -16.16
CA ARG A 7 6.93 -22.59 -17.31
C ARG A 7 6.41 -21.47 -18.23
N GLY A 8 6.85 -20.22 -18.03
CA GLY A 8 6.46 -19.08 -18.86
C GLY A 8 5.14 -18.42 -18.46
N GLN A 9 4.52 -18.77 -17.32
CA GLN A 9 3.37 -18.02 -16.84
C GLN A 9 3.80 -16.64 -16.35
N ASP A 10 3.02 -15.62 -16.70
CA ASP A 10 3.27 -14.26 -16.26
C ASP A 10 3.20 -14.14 -14.72
N ILE A 11 4.20 -13.49 -14.12
CA ILE A 11 4.33 -13.38 -12.66
C ILE A 11 3.24 -12.47 -12.05
N GLN A 12 2.76 -11.50 -12.82
CA GLN A 12 1.60 -10.67 -12.48
C GLN A 12 0.30 -11.38 -12.86
N GLY A 13 0.39 -12.58 -13.44
CA GLY A 13 -0.64 -13.43 -14.03
C GLY A 13 -1.62 -12.68 -14.90
N ILE A 14 -1.10 -11.79 -15.74
CA ILE A 14 -1.87 -11.19 -16.84
C ILE A 14 -2.14 -12.30 -17.86
N PRO A 15 -3.40 -12.52 -18.27
CA PRO A 15 -3.75 -13.56 -19.24
C PRO A 15 -3.47 -13.08 -20.67
N TRP A 16 -2.19 -12.95 -21.03
CA TRP A 16 -1.74 -12.44 -22.33
C TRP A 16 -2.39 -13.17 -23.52
N ASN A 17 -2.62 -14.48 -23.40
CA ASN A 17 -3.32 -15.28 -24.39
C ASN A 17 -4.75 -14.83 -24.68
N ARG A 18 -5.46 -14.29 -23.67
CA ARG A 18 -6.83 -13.77 -23.82
C ARG A 18 -6.87 -12.34 -24.35
N LEU A 19 -5.77 -11.60 -24.24
CA LEU A 19 -5.69 -10.19 -24.63
C LEU A 19 -5.30 -10.01 -26.11
N GLY A 20 -4.93 -11.08 -26.83
CA GLY A 20 -4.51 -11.02 -28.23
C GLY A 20 -3.19 -10.25 -28.45
N ILE A 21 -2.42 -10.00 -27.39
CA ILE A 21 -1.15 -9.26 -27.43
C ILE A 21 -0.10 -9.97 -26.57
N THR A 22 1.15 -10.01 -27.05
CA THR A 22 2.27 -10.55 -26.29
C THR A 22 2.77 -9.54 -25.26
N ARG A 23 3.40 -10.04 -24.19
CA ARG A 23 4.00 -9.21 -23.14
C ARG A 23 5.03 -8.24 -23.71
N GLU A 24 5.85 -8.70 -24.66
CA GLU A 24 6.91 -7.93 -25.31
C GLU A 24 6.32 -6.79 -26.13
N ARG A 25 5.27 -7.06 -26.92
CA ARG A 25 4.59 -6.05 -27.73
C ARG A 25 3.92 -4.99 -26.85
N TYR A 26 3.21 -5.41 -25.80
CA TYR A 26 2.62 -4.49 -24.84
C TYR A 26 3.67 -3.60 -24.17
N ARG A 27 4.81 -4.17 -23.78
CA ARG A 27 5.93 -3.42 -23.19
C ARG A 27 6.47 -2.36 -24.14
N LYS A 28 6.65 -2.70 -25.42
CA LYS A 28 7.11 -1.75 -26.45
C LYS A 28 6.11 -0.60 -26.63
N THR A 29 4.83 -0.91 -26.81
CA THR A 29 3.77 0.10 -26.95
C THR A 29 3.68 1.02 -25.74
N ARG A 30 3.79 0.50 -24.51
CA ARG A 30 3.82 1.32 -23.30
C ARG A 30 4.99 2.30 -23.31
N LEU A 31 6.19 1.86 -23.69
CA LEU A 31 7.38 2.73 -23.71
C LEU A 31 7.26 3.86 -24.75
N GLU A 32 6.59 3.59 -25.87
CA GLU A 32 6.41 4.57 -26.95
C GLU A 32 5.27 5.56 -26.65
N GLN A 33 4.16 5.08 -26.10
CA GLN A 33 2.92 5.86 -26.01
C GLN A 33 2.65 6.43 -24.61
N TYR A 34 3.14 5.78 -23.56
CA TYR A 34 2.82 6.18 -22.18
C TYR A 34 3.82 7.21 -21.66
N ARG A 35 3.35 8.44 -21.46
CA ARG A 35 4.11 9.46 -20.72
C ARG A 35 3.76 9.36 -19.24
N ASN A 36 4.76 9.09 -18.40
CA ASN A 36 4.58 9.13 -16.94
C ASN A 36 4.29 10.57 -16.49
N TYR A 37 3.42 10.72 -15.50
CA TYR A 37 3.32 11.99 -14.79
C TYR A 37 4.60 12.22 -13.97
N GLU A 38 5.22 13.37 -14.16
CA GLU A 38 6.40 13.78 -13.40
C GLU A 38 6.08 15.06 -12.63
N HIS A 39 6.31 15.05 -11.32
CA HIS A 39 6.21 16.27 -10.50
C HIS A 39 7.38 17.21 -10.79
N ILE A 40 8.54 16.65 -11.18
CA ILE A 40 9.73 17.38 -11.61
C ILE A 40 10.01 16.99 -13.06
N PRO A 41 9.94 17.91 -14.04
CA PRO A 41 10.17 17.60 -15.44
C PRO A 41 11.56 16.98 -15.68
N GLY A 42 11.59 15.89 -16.44
CA GLY A 42 12.82 15.17 -16.81
C GLY A 42 13.47 14.41 -15.66
N SER A 43 12.72 14.14 -14.57
CA SER A 43 13.26 13.41 -13.42
C SER A 43 13.59 11.95 -13.76
N GLY A 44 12.79 11.29 -14.60
CA GLY A 44 13.08 9.94 -15.08
C GLY A 44 14.38 9.86 -15.88
N ASP A 45 14.59 10.80 -16.80
CA ASP A 45 15.78 10.83 -17.66
C ASP A 45 17.05 11.14 -16.86
N LYS A 46 16.97 12.01 -15.86
CA LYS A 46 18.09 12.32 -14.95
C LYS A 46 18.50 11.08 -14.16
N ALA A 47 17.54 10.34 -13.59
CA ALA A 47 17.82 9.13 -12.83
C ALA A 47 18.45 8.00 -13.68
N GLY A 48 18.10 7.94 -14.97
CA GLY A 48 18.67 6.96 -15.89
C GLY A 48 20.15 7.17 -16.20
N LYS A 49 20.64 8.42 -16.19
CA LYS A 49 22.03 8.76 -16.54
C LYS A 49 23.06 8.28 -15.51
N ASP A 50 22.65 8.18 -14.24
CA ASP A 50 23.54 7.74 -13.14
C ASP A 50 23.53 6.22 -12.92
N CYS A 51 22.70 5.47 -13.67
CA CYS A 51 22.65 4.01 -13.55
C CYS A 51 23.86 3.36 -14.21
N LYS A 52 24.73 2.72 -13.41
CA LYS A 52 25.81 1.87 -13.93
C LYS A 52 25.23 0.69 -14.71
N ASN A 53 25.72 0.46 -15.93
CA ASN A 53 25.39 -0.73 -16.70
C ASN A 53 25.84 -1.98 -15.93
N THR A 54 24.89 -2.83 -15.54
CA THR A 54 25.15 -4.08 -14.83
C THR A 54 25.27 -5.23 -15.82
N LYS A 55 26.27 -6.10 -15.63
CA LYS A 55 26.38 -7.36 -16.38
C LYS A 55 25.25 -8.29 -15.94
N LYS A 56 24.33 -8.59 -16.86
CA LYS A 56 23.30 -9.62 -16.66
C LYS A 56 23.97 -10.99 -16.78
N GLY A 57 23.86 -11.85 -15.76
CA GLY A 57 24.44 -13.19 -15.82
C GLY A 57 24.54 -13.92 -14.47
N CYS A 58 24.54 -13.20 -13.36
CA CYS A 58 24.55 -13.80 -12.01
C CYS A 58 23.12 -13.81 -11.42
N SER A 59 22.64 -14.96 -10.96
CA SER A 59 21.35 -15.09 -10.26
C SER A 59 21.53 -14.89 -8.75
N PHE A 60 21.51 -13.64 -8.29
CA PHE A 60 21.54 -13.34 -6.85
C PHE A 60 20.20 -13.60 -6.16
N TYR A 61 19.11 -13.45 -6.90
CA TYR A 61 17.75 -13.64 -6.43
C TYR A 61 16.99 -14.47 -7.45
N ASP A 62 16.16 -15.38 -6.96
CA ASP A 62 15.24 -16.14 -7.80
C ASP A 62 13.79 -15.92 -7.36
N PHE A 63 12.87 -15.99 -8.31
CA PHE A 63 11.46 -15.76 -8.03
C PHE A 63 10.90 -16.92 -7.20
N ARG A 64 10.53 -16.64 -5.96
CA ARG A 64 9.96 -17.65 -5.04
C ARG A 64 8.46 -17.82 -5.23
N LYS A 65 7.68 -16.73 -5.08
CA LYS A 65 6.22 -16.78 -5.09
C LYS A 65 5.62 -15.40 -5.38
N SER A 66 4.45 -15.42 -6.00
CA SER A 66 3.53 -14.28 -6.10
C SER A 66 2.17 -14.78 -5.59
N SER A 67 1.53 -14.02 -4.72
CA SER A 67 0.17 -14.28 -4.25
C SER A 67 -0.75 -13.20 -4.79
N LYS A 68 -1.92 -13.60 -5.28
CA LYS A 68 -2.99 -12.71 -5.73
C LYS A 68 -4.25 -12.83 -4.87
N SER A 69 -4.12 -13.46 -3.71
CA SER A 69 -5.23 -13.71 -2.79
C SER A 69 -5.88 -12.42 -2.31
N ILE A 70 -5.11 -11.33 -2.20
CA ILE A 70 -5.60 -10.01 -1.83
C ILE A 70 -5.47 -9.09 -3.03
N LYS A 71 -6.58 -8.47 -3.44
CA LYS A 71 -6.61 -7.46 -4.49
C LYS A 71 -6.68 -6.10 -3.83
N SER A 72 -5.67 -5.27 -4.05
CA SER A 72 -5.74 -3.90 -3.54
C SER A 72 -6.76 -3.09 -4.33
N THR A 73 -7.64 -2.37 -3.62
CA THR A 73 -8.59 -1.45 -4.23
C THR A 73 -7.96 -0.06 -4.25
N ILE A 74 -7.49 0.35 -5.42
CA ILE A 74 -6.93 1.69 -5.62
C ILE A 74 -8.01 2.54 -6.28
N LEU A 75 -8.57 3.49 -5.53
CA LEU A 75 -9.63 4.38 -6.00
C LEU A 75 -9.10 5.48 -6.92
N HIS A 76 -7.93 6.05 -6.60
CA HIS A 76 -7.36 7.15 -7.37
C HIS A 76 -5.83 7.08 -7.37
N PHE A 77 -5.21 7.35 -8.52
CA PHE A 77 -3.75 7.24 -8.72
C PHE A 77 -2.93 8.24 -7.91
N GLN A 78 -3.56 9.30 -7.38
CA GLN A 78 -2.91 10.25 -6.47
C GLN A 78 -2.85 9.76 -5.02
N LEU A 79 -3.59 8.71 -4.66
CA LEU A 79 -3.58 8.16 -3.32
C LEU A 79 -2.32 7.32 -3.12
N ARG A 80 -1.37 7.90 -2.37
CA ARG A 80 -0.08 7.30 -2.07
C ARG A 80 -0.18 6.63 -0.70
N ASN A 81 0.43 5.44 -0.58
CA ASN A 81 0.54 4.66 0.67
C ASN A 81 -0.69 3.81 1.03
N LEU A 82 -1.20 3.03 0.08
CA LEU A 82 -2.19 1.96 0.38
C LEU A 82 -1.53 0.57 0.57
N VAL A 83 -0.20 0.51 0.50
CA VAL A 83 0.61 -0.68 0.78
C VAL A 83 1.78 -0.25 1.66
N TRP A 84 2.01 -0.97 2.74
CA TRP A 84 3.04 -0.65 3.72
C TRP A 84 3.73 -1.91 4.24
N ALA A 85 5.06 -1.96 4.18
CA ALA A 85 5.84 -3.07 4.72
C ALA A 85 6.47 -2.67 6.05
N THR A 86 6.24 -3.47 7.10
CA THR A 86 6.86 -3.25 8.42
C THR A 86 8.11 -4.09 8.63
N SER A 87 8.22 -5.19 7.89
CA SER A 87 9.35 -6.11 7.91
C SER A 87 9.54 -6.69 6.50
N LYS A 88 10.58 -7.53 6.31
CA LYS A 88 10.76 -8.30 5.06
C LYS A 88 9.60 -9.25 4.77
N HIS A 89 8.82 -9.57 5.79
CA HIS A 89 7.81 -10.62 5.73
C HIS A 89 6.38 -10.12 5.87
N ASP A 90 6.20 -8.91 6.41
CA ASP A 90 4.91 -8.39 6.82
C ASP A 90 4.53 -7.17 5.98
N VAL A 91 3.46 -7.34 5.21
CA VAL A 91 2.90 -6.31 4.34
C VAL A 91 1.47 -6.05 4.73
N TYR A 92 1.12 -4.78 4.86
CA TYR A 92 -0.23 -4.30 5.09
C TYR A 92 -0.73 -3.62 3.82
N LEU A 93 -1.96 -3.92 3.41
CA LEU A 93 -2.55 -3.32 2.22
C LEU A 93 -4.05 -3.13 2.37
N LEU A 94 -4.57 -2.10 1.72
CA LEU A 94 -6.01 -1.88 1.62
C LEU A 94 -6.61 -2.79 0.55
N SER A 95 -7.68 -3.51 0.91
CA SER A 95 -8.55 -4.28 0.02
C SER A 95 -9.99 -3.89 0.30
N GLN A 96 -10.64 -3.23 -0.65
CA GLN A 96 -11.96 -2.62 -0.47
C GLN A 96 -11.99 -1.68 0.76
N PHE A 97 -12.71 -2.08 1.81
CA PHE A 97 -12.82 -1.36 3.08
C PHE A 97 -12.02 -2.03 4.21
N SER A 98 -11.22 -3.03 3.90
CA SER A 98 -10.47 -3.80 4.89
C SER A 98 -8.97 -3.60 4.72
N ILE A 99 -8.30 -3.25 5.81
CA ILE A 99 -6.85 -3.26 5.90
C ILE A 99 -6.45 -4.70 6.21
N MET A 100 -5.74 -5.32 5.27
CA MET A 100 -5.30 -6.70 5.34
C MET A 100 -3.82 -6.75 5.70
N HIS A 101 -3.44 -7.65 6.60
CA HIS A 101 -2.06 -8.05 6.83
C HIS A 101 -1.78 -9.32 6.03
N TYR A 102 -0.65 -9.37 5.35
CA TYR A 102 -0.13 -10.52 4.65
C TYR A 102 1.26 -10.86 5.19
N SER A 103 1.42 -12.12 5.61
CA SER A 103 2.72 -12.66 6.02
C SER A 103 3.26 -13.61 4.95
N SER A 104 4.43 -13.29 4.41
CA SER A 104 5.12 -14.15 3.43
C SER A 104 5.63 -15.47 4.04
N LEU A 105 5.86 -15.50 5.36
CA LEU A 105 6.34 -16.70 6.07
C LEU A 105 5.24 -17.76 6.15
N THR A 106 4.05 -17.36 6.62
CA THR A 106 2.90 -18.26 6.75
C THR A 106 2.09 -18.37 5.46
N CYS A 107 2.33 -17.47 4.49
CA CYS A 107 1.53 -17.31 3.27
C CYS A 107 0.05 -17.06 3.54
N LYS A 108 -0.29 -16.52 4.73
CA LYS A 108 -1.66 -16.23 5.14
C LYS A 108 -1.92 -14.73 5.10
N SER A 109 -3.20 -14.41 4.89
CA SER A 109 -3.74 -13.07 5.05
C SER A 109 -4.72 -13.05 6.21
N SER A 110 -4.67 -12.01 7.03
CA SER A 110 -5.61 -11.75 8.11
C SER A 110 -6.15 -10.34 7.99
N GLU A 111 -7.44 -10.17 8.30
CA GLU A 111 -8.04 -8.84 8.38
C GLU A 111 -7.56 -8.15 9.66
N VAL A 112 -7.01 -6.95 9.51
CA VAL A 112 -6.59 -6.12 10.64
C VAL A 112 -7.75 -5.25 11.08
N LEU A 113 -8.30 -4.47 10.15
CA LEU A 113 -9.34 -3.49 10.42
C LEU A 113 -10.32 -3.46 9.25
N ASN A 114 -11.61 -3.52 9.56
CA ASN A 114 -12.68 -3.37 8.60
C ASN A 114 -13.40 -2.05 8.86
N VAL A 115 -13.42 -1.16 7.85
CA VAL A 115 -14.09 0.15 7.91
C VAL A 115 -15.35 0.22 7.04
N SER A 116 -15.87 -0.94 6.60
CA SER A 116 -17.14 -0.99 5.85
C SER A 116 -18.34 -0.70 6.74
N GLY A 117 -18.31 -1.25 7.97
CA GLY A 117 -19.33 -1.06 8.99
C GLY A 117 -19.06 0.15 9.88
N HIS A 118 -19.78 0.19 11.00
CA HIS A 118 -19.58 1.20 12.02
C HIS A 118 -18.33 0.90 12.84
N VAL A 119 -17.45 1.90 12.94
CA VAL A 119 -16.19 1.82 13.67
C VAL A 119 -16.21 2.90 14.74
N ALA A 120 -16.28 2.48 16.00
CA ALA A 120 -16.36 3.36 17.16
C ALA A 120 -15.10 3.23 18.07
N PRO A 121 -14.73 4.29 18.81
CA PRO A 121 -13.62 4.23 19.77
C PRO A 121 -13.87 3.26 20.91
N SER A 122 -12.85 2.45 21.20
CA SER A 122 -12.82 1.60 22.39
C SER A 122 -12.48 2.38 23.65
N GLU A 123 -11.81 3.53 23.53
CA GLU A 123 -11.48 4.43 24.65
C GLU A 123 -11.91 5.86 24.36
N LYS A 124 -12.28 6.57 25.43
CA LYS A 124 -12.70 7.97 25.36
C LYS A 124 -11.47 8.87 25.50
N HIS A 125 -11.07 9.54 24.41
CA HIS A 125 -10.14 10.66 24.44
C HIS A 125 -10.93 11.98 24.34
N PRO A 126 -10.52 13.09 25.00
CA PRO A 126 -11.27 14.36 25.00
C PRO A 126 -11.62 14.90 23.61
N GLU A 127 -10.80 14.58 22.61
CA GLU A 127 -10.95 15.02 21.21
C GLU A 127 -11.50 13.91 20.28
N SER A 128 -11.90 12.77 20.84
CA SER A 128 -12.39 11.64 20.07
C SER A 128 -13.85 11.84 19.67
N LEU A 129 -14.15 11.64 18.39
CA LEU A 129 -15.52 11.48 17.93
C LEU A 129 -16.09 10.17 18.49
N LEU A 130 -16.86 10.29 19.57
CA LEU A 130 -17.52 9.16 20.24
C LEU A 130 -18.54 8.47 19.33
N GLU A 131 -19.11 9.20 18.37
CA GLU A 131 -20.04 8.67 17.36
C GLU A 131 -19.35 7.72 16.37
N GLY A 132 -18.02 7.72 16.24
CA GLY A 132 -17.32 6.89 15.26
C GLY A 132 -17.59 7.29 13.79
N PHE A 133 -17.35 6.36 12.86
CA PHE A 133 -17.64 6.54 11.44
C PHE A 133 -18.13 5.25 10.78
N THR A 134 -18.76 5.38 9.63
CA THR A 134 -19.17 4.28 8.76
C THR A 134 -18.59 4.49 7.36
N HIS A 135 -18.37 3.39 6.64
CA HIS A 135 -18.14 3.40 5.20
C HIS A 135 -17.06 4.40 4.72
N THR A 136 -15.96 4.49 5.47
CA THR A 136 -14.87 5.43 5.18
C THR A 136 -14.01 4.87 4.06
N GLN A 137 -13.79 5.67 3.02
CA GLN A 137 -12.85 5.35 1.96
C GLN A 137 -11.44 5.66 2.45
N VAL A 138 -10.67 4.62 2.78
CA VAL A 138 -9.27 4.78 3.19
C VAL A 138 -8.43 5.19 2.00
N THR A 139 -7.68 6.27 2.16
CA THR A 139 -6.86 6.88 1.11
C THR A 139 -5.37 6.81 1.40
N THR A 140 -4.98 6.57 2.66
CA THR A 140 -3.59 6.44 3.09
C THR A 140 -3.52 5.58 4.35
N LEU A 141 -2.43 4.82 4.50
CA LEU A 141 -2.11 4.08 5.71
C LEU A 141 -0.60 4.06 5.97
N ALA A 142 -0.22 3.97 7.24
CA ALA A 142 1.13 3.74 7.70
C ALA A 142 1.11 2.79 8.90
N VAL A 143 2.06 1.87 8.97
CA VAL A 143 2.14 0.89 10.07
C VAL A 143 3.55 0.85 10.65
N LYS A 144 3.70 0.89 11.97
CA LYS A 144 4.99 0.72 12.64
C LYS A 144 4.81 0.28 14.07
N GLU A 145 5.66 -0.62 14.58
CA GLU A 145 5.73 -0.95 16.02
C GLU A 145 4.34 -1.20 16.64
N LYS A 146 3.53 -1.97 15.92
CA LYS A 146 2.13 -2.31 16.24
C LYS A 146 1.08 -1.19 16.18
N LEU A 147 1.47 -0.01 15.73
CA LEU A 147 0.60 1.13 15.47
C LEU A 147 0.22 1.17 13.98
N LEU A 148 -1.08 1.17 13.71
CA LEU A 148 -1.66 1.45 12.39
C LEU A 148 -2.27 2.85 12.43
N VAL A 149 -1.83 3.71 11.53
CA VAL A 149 -2.47 5.00 11.27
C VAL A 149 -3.05 4.95 9.89
N ALA A 150 -4.32 5.33 9.74
CA ALA A 150 -4.94 5.42 8.43
C ALA A 150 -5.85 6.64 8.33
N GLY A 151 -5.86 7.21 7.14
CA GLY A 151 -6.64 8.38 6.79
C GLY A 151 -7.60 8.03 5.67
N GLY A 152 -8.78 8.62 5.72
CA GLY A 152 -9.80 8.42 4.71
C GLY A 152 -10.84 9.52 4.73
N PHE A 153 -11.84 9.40 3.86
CA PHE A 153 -12.97 10.32 3.83
C PHE A 153 -14.29 9.58 3.70
N HIS A 154 -15.35 10.21 4.18
CA HIS A 154 -16.73 9.81 3.98
C HIS A 154 -17.56 11.07 3.70
N TYR A 155 -18.12 11.17 2.50
CA TYR A 155 -18.69 12.41 1.96
C TYR A 155 -17.73 13.60 2.14
N PHE A 156 -18.08 14.57 2.98
CA PHE A 156 -17.29 15.77 3.25
C PHE A 156 -16.40 15.65 4.51
N ARG A 157 -16.49 14.54 5.25
CA ARG A 157 -15.70 14.35 6.48
C ARG A 157 -14.38 13.64 6.16
N VAL A 158 -13.27 14.24 6.59
CA VAL A 158 -11.95 13.59 6.62
C VAL A 158 -11.77 12.94 7.98
N ASN A 159 -11.45 11.65 7.96
CA ASN A 159 -11.25 10.84 9.15
C ASN A 159 -9.79 10.42 9.25
N LEU A 160 -9.15 10.70 10.38
CA LEU A 160 -7.88 10.10 10.76
C LEU A 160 -8.15 9.15 11.93
N PHE A 161 -7.69 7.92 11.81
CA PHE A 161 -7.84 6.92 12.85
C PHE A 161 -6.53 6.21 13.13
N VAL A 162 -6.32 5.93 14.41
CA VAL A 162 -5.12 5.31 14.95
C VAL A 162 -5.53 4.06 15.70
N ARG A 163 -4.99 2.91 15.31
CA ARG A 163 -5.25 1.62 15.94
C ARG A 163 -3.96 1.00 16.46
N TYR A 164 -3.95 0.61 17.73
CA TYR A 164 -2.98 -0.36 18.26
C TYR A 164 -3.51 -1.78 18.04
N PHE A 165 -2.66 -2.72 17.58
CA PHE A 165 -3.08 -4.11 17.39
C PHE A 165 -3.53 -4.78 18.70
N ASP A 166 -3.03 -4.33 19.85
CA ASP A 166 -3.24 -4.95 21.17
C ASP A 166 -4.41 -4.35 21.98
N ASN A 167 -5.21 -3.46 21.37
CA ASN A 167 -6.30 -2.63 21.91
C ASN A 167 -5.90 -1.15 21.99
N LEU A 168 -6.63 -0.33 21.23
CA LEU A 168 -6.92 1.10 21.39
C LEU A 168 -7.10 1.72 20.00
N LEU A 169 -8.33 2.07 19.67
CA LEU A 169 -8.69 2.87 18.49
C LEU A 169 -8.97 4.31 18.94
N VAL A 170 -8.09 5.26 18.62
CA VAL A 170 -8.25 6.70 18.91
C VAL A 170 -8.64 7.43 17.62
N PHE A 171 -9.63 8.31 17.72
CA PHE A 171 -10.14 9.11 16.61
C PHE A 171 -9.71 10.56 16.82
N LEU A 172 -9.30 11.21 15.74
CA LEU A 172 -9.09 12.65 15.72
C LEU A 172 -9.94 13.21 14.59
N GLY A 173 -11.03 13.90 14.95
CA GLY A 173 -11.84 14.65 14.00
C GLY A 173 -11.08 15.91 13.59
N MET A 174 -10.71 16.04 12.31
CA MET A 174 -10.06 17.26 11.83
C MET A 174 -11.07 18.39 11.64
N PHE A 175 -11.48 19.01 12.73
CA PHE A 175 -11.60 20.47 12.76
C PHE A 175 -10.50 20.94 13.72
N THR A 176 -9.35 21.31 13.17
CA THR A 176 -8.24 21.99 13.88
C THR A 176 -7.32 21.10 14.73
N PHE A 177 -6.56 20.17 14.14
CA PHE A 177 -5.35 19.66 14.83
C PHE A 177 -4.17 19.47 13.87
N VAL A 178 -3.16 20.34 14.03
CA VAL A 178 -1.77 20.02 13.69
C VAL A 178 -1.35 18.92 14.65
N ILE A 179 -1.11 17.71 14.13
CA ILE A 179 -0.59 16.62 14.96
C ILE A 179 0.82 17.01 15.42
N ARG A 180 0.94 17.56 16.63
CA ARG A 180 2.21 17.69 17.32
C ARG A 180 2.49 16.36 18.00
N ILE A 181 2.99 15.38 17.24
CA ILE A 181 3.54 14.13 17.78
C ILE A 181 4.78 14.50 18.61
N ARG A 182 4.58 14.87 19.88
CA ARG A 182 5.66 14.93 20.88
C ARG A 182 5.87 13.54 21.46
N TYR A 183 6.38 12.62 20.66
CA TYR A 183 7.26 11.56 21.15
C TYR A 183 8.38 11.37 20.13
N SER A 184 9.59 11.40 20.64
CA SER A 184 10.87 11.41 19.93
C SER A 184 11.03 10.14 19.09
N CYS A 185 10.41 10.08 17.92
CA CYS A 185 10.62 9.04 16.93
C CYS A 185 11.30 9.69 15.73
N LYS A 186 12.64 9.74 15.76
CA LYS A 186 13.46 10.12 14.60
C LYS A 186 13.23 9.09 13.49
N PHE A 187 12.27 9.34 12.60
CA PHE A 187 12.21 8.69 11.30
C PHE A 187 13.35 9.25 10.44
N LYS A 188 14.50 8.57 10.47
CA LYS A 188 15.55 8.76 9.47
C LYS A 188 15.05 8.10 8.19
N LEU A 189 14.55 8.90 7.23
CA LEU A 189 14.57 8.46 5.84
C LEU A 189 16.05 8.31 5.46
N CYS A 190 16.52 7.08 5.27
CA CYS A 190 17.80 6.89 4.59
C CYS A 190 17.60 7.18 3.10
N SER A 191 18.44 8.09 2.62
CA SER A 191 18.72 8.37 1.21
C SER A 191 19.26 7.15 0.48
#